data_AF-A0AAD3MC13-F1
#
_entry.id   AF-A0AAD3MC13-F1
#
_cell.length_a   1.000
_cell.length_b   1.000
_cell.length_c   1.000
_cell.angle_alpha   90.00
_cell.angle_beta   90.00
_cell.angle_gamma   90.00
#
_symmetry.space_group_name_H-M   'P 1'
#
loop_
_entity.id
_entity.type
_entity.pdbx_description
1 polymer ?
#
loop_
_entity_poly.entity_id
_entity_poly.type
_entity_poly.pdbx_seq_one_letter_code
_entity_poly.pdbx_strand_id
1 'polypeptide(L)'
;MRSCTHDPRTCSFQEGQSRNHKGCPQLLPAERILVPVNVVKPITLRAKNLPQPQSGQRGYECLLTIQGNEHRVPALRFNSSSVQCQNTS
;
A
#
# COMPACT_ATOMS: atom_id res chain seq x y z
N MET A 1 -15.16 0.97 -3.10
CA MET A 1 -15.42 0.98 -1.64
C MET A 1 -14.58 -0.13 -1.01
N ARG A 2 -13.82 0.13 0.07
CA ARG A 2 -13.21 -0.94 0.89
C ARG A 2 -14.17 -1.21 2.04
N SER A 3 -14.93 -2.28 1.99
CA SER A 3 -16.01 -2.59 2.94
C SER A 3 -15.96 -4.05 3.37
N CYS A 4 -16.36 -4.30 4.62
CA CYS A 4 -16.62 -5.66 5.10
C CYS A 4 -18.08 -6.02 4.82
N THR A 5 -18.34 -7.23 4.35
CA THR A 5 -19.67 -7.71 3.98
C THR A 5 -19.81 -9.19 4.28
N HIS A 6 -21.01 -9.61 4.65
CA HIS A 6 -21.34 -11.03 4.83
C HIS A 6 -21.62 -11.72 3.48
N ASP A 7 -22.11 -11.01 2.47
CA ASP A 7 -22.42 -11.58 1.16
C ASP A 7 -21.23 -11.42 0.18
N PRO A 8 -20.54 -12.51 -0.22
CA PRO A 8 -19.39 -12.45 -1.12
C PRO A 8 -19.73 -11.94 -2.53
N ARG A 9 -21.01 -11.94 -2.93
CA ARG A 9 -21.45 -11.40 -4.23
C ARG A 9 -21.36 -9.88 -4.30
N THR A 10 -21.29 -9.21 -3.15
CA THR A 10 -21.14 -7.75 -3.07
C THR A 10 -19.67 -7.28 -3.20
N CYS A 11 -18.72 -8.22 -3.28
CA CYS A 11 -17.32 -7.89 -3.57
C CYS A 11 -17.14 -7.49 -5.02
N SER A 12 -16.25 -6.53 -5.29
CA SER A 12 -16.06 -5.96 -6.63
C SER A 12 -15.58 -6.97 -7.69
N PHE A 13 -14.85 -8.02 -7.28
CA PHE A 13 -14.41 -9.13 -8.13
C PHE A 13 -13.96 -10.31 -7.26
N GLN A 14 -13.83 -11.50 -7.85
CA GLN A 14 -13.57 -12.74 -7.11
C GLN A 14 -12.22 -12.75 -6.39
N GLU A 15 -11.16 -12.19 -6.99
CA GLU A 15 -9.83 -12.04 -6.36
C GLU A 15 -9.81 -10.98 -5.23
N GLY A 16 -10.83 -10.11 -5.16
CA GLY A 16 -11.00 -9.15 -4.06
C GLY A 16 -11.60 -9.75 -2.80
N GLN A 17 -12.00 -11.03 -2.84
CA GLN A 17 -12.57 -11.74 -1.69
C GLN A 17 -11.45 -12.29 -0.79
N SER A 18 -11.40 -11.83 0.45
CA SER A 18 -10.55 -12.44 1.48
C SER A 18 -11.41 -13.23 2.46
N ARG A 19 -11.25 -14.56 2.46
CA ARG A 19 -12.01 -15.46 3.36
C ARG A 19 -11.35 -15.65 4.73
N ASN A 20 -10.06 -15.32 4.84
CA ASN A 20 -9.28 -15.53 6.05
C ASN A 20 -8.23 -14.43 6.22
N HIS A 21 -7.64 -14.34 7.41
CA HIS A 21 -6.59 -13.36 7.73
C HIS A 21 -5.35 -13.45 6.81
N LYS A 22 -5.11 -14.61 6.19
CA LYS A 22 -3.98 -14.81 5.27
C LYS A 22 -4.20 -14.11 3.92
N GLY A 23 -5.45 -14.02 3.46
CA GLY A 23 -5.85 -13.34 2.22
C GLY A 23 -5.90 -11.81 2.32
N CYS A 24 -5.80 -11.23 3.53
CA CYS A 24 -5.88 -9.79 3.69
C CYS A 24 -4.66 -9.05 3.11
N PRO A 25 -4.86 -7.88 2.47
CA PRO A 25 -3.79 -6.97 2.13
C PRO A 25 -3.08 -6.48 3.38
N GLN A 26 -1.75 -6.60 3.46
CA GLN A 26 -0.99 -6.19 4.64
C GLN A 26 0.45 -5.84 4.27
N LEU A 27 1.01 -4.81 4.91
CA LEU A 27 2.46 -4.59 4.92
C LEU A 27 3.13 -5.65 5.79
N LEU A 28 4.24 -6.17 5.30
CA LEU A 28 5.06 -7.13 6.03
C LEU A 28 6.16 -6.41 6.80
N PRO A 29 6.65 -6.98 7.92
CA PRO A 29 7.80 -6.45 8.62
C PRO A 29 8.99 -6.24 7.68
N ALA A 30 9.52 -5.03 7.68
CA ALA A 30 10.79 -4.68 7.07
C ALA A 30 11.85 -4.55 8.16
N GLU A 31 13.11 -4.69 7.77
CA GLU A 31 14.21 -4.20 8.59
C GLU A 31 14.06 -2.68 8.80
N ARG A 32 14.80 -2.13 9.77
CA ARG A 32 14.75 -0.70 10.08
C ARG A 32 14.98 0.12 8.81
N ILE A 33 13.97 0.90 8.43
CA ILE A 33 14.04 1.79 7.27
C ILE A 33 14.77 3.05 7.73
N LEU A 34 15.99 3.24 7.24
CA LEU A 34 16.80 4.43 7.51
C LEU A 34 16.55 5.47 6.42
N VAL A 35 16.00 6.61 6.80
CA VAL A 35 15.73 7.73 5.89
C VAL A 35 16.70 8.86 6.24
N PRO A 36 17.77 9.07 5.46
CA PRO A 36 18.70 10.16 5.71
C PRO A 36 18.06 11.50 5.36
N VAL A 37 18.36 12.52 6.16
CA VAL A 37 17.94 13.89 5.89
C VAL A 37 18.64 14.39 4.62
N ASN A 38 17.91 15.12 3.76
CA ASN A 38 18.41 15.71 2.51
C ASN A 38 18.96 14.71 1.47
N VAL A 39 18.61 13.42 1.58
CA VAL A 39 18.96 12.41 0.58
C VAL A 39 17.69 11.86 -0.03
N VAL A 40 17.54 12.07 -1.33
CA VAL A 40 16.44 11.53 -2.11
C VAL A 40 16.69 10.04 -2.33
N LYS A 41 15.98 9.20 -1.58
CA LYS A 41 16.07 7.74 -1.69
C LYS A 41 14.67 7.10 -1.64
N PRO A 42 14.33 6.22 -2.58
CA PRO A 42 13.02 5.58 -2.56
C PRO A 42 12.92 4.59 -1.39
N ILE A 43 11.73 4.47 -0.81
CA ILE A 43 11.45 3.56 0.31
C ILE A 43 10.66 2.38 -0.24
N THR A 44 11.26 1.19 -0.23
CA THR A 44 10.60 -0.04 -0.70
C THR A 44 10.05 -0.81 0.48
N LEU A 45 8.76 -1.16 0.40
CA LEU A 45 8.04 -1.90 1.43
C LEU A 45 7.60 -3.26 0.90
N ARG A 46 7.80 -4.29 1.72
CA ARG A 46 7.25 -5.63 1.46
C ARG A 46 5.81 -5.69 1.93
N ALA A 47 4.99 -6.44 1.21
CA ALA A 47 3.57 -6.60 1.50
C ALA A 47 3.06 -7.98 1.09
N LYS A 48 1.79 -8.24 1.34
CA LYS A 48 1.01 -9.35 0.76
C LYS A 48 -0.31 -8.82 0.24
N ASN A 49 -0.83 -9.47 -0.81
CA ASN A 49 -2.16 -9.27 -1.37
C ASN A 49 -2.53 -7.79 -1.64
N LEU A 50 -1.57 -6.95 -2.05
CA LEU A 50 -1.85 -5.57 -2.42
C LEU A 50 -2.82 -5.55 -3.60
N PRO A 51 -4.01 -4.92 -3.49
CA PRO A 51 -4.97 -4.89 -4.58
C PRO A 51 -4.45 -4.09 -5.77
N GLN A 52 -4.79 -4.52 -6.98
CA GLN A 52 -4.56 -3.73 -8.18
C GLN A 52 -5.62 -2.60 -8.24
N PRO A 53 -5.21 -1.33 -8.35
CA PRO A 53 -6.16 -0.23 -8.56
C PRO A 53 -6.98 -0.48 -9.82
N GLN A 54 -8.30 -0.37 -9.70
CA GLN A 54 -9.22 -0.51 -10.83
C GLN A 54 -9.31 0.79 -11.63
N SER A 55 -9.91 0.76 -12.83
CA SER A 55 -10.13 1.96 -13.64
C SER A 55 -10.87 3.03 -12.83
N GLY A 56 -10.34 4.26 -12.85
CA GLY A 56 -10.87 5.39 -12.07
C GLY A 56 -10.45 5.43 -10.59
N GLN A 57 -9.68 4.46 -10.09
CA GLN A 57 -9.10 4.50 -8.75
C GLN A 57 -7.71 5.15 -8.76
N ARG A 58 -7.41 5.93 -7.70
CA ARG A 58 -6.06 6.48 -7.48
C ARG A 58 -5.08 5.36 -7.09
N GLY A 59 -3.81 5.57 -7.41
CA GLY A 59 -2.71 4.68 -7.06
C GLY A 59 -2.38 4.69 -5.55
N TYR A 60 -1.22 4.14 -5.23
CA TYR A 60 -0.73 4.10 -3.84
C TYR A 60 -0.06 5.43 -3.48
N GLU A 61 -0.16 5.79 -2.21
CA GLU A 61 0.55 6.91 -1.61
C GLU A 61 1.13 6.45 -0.27
N CYS A 62 2.31 6.98 0.07
CA CYS A 62 2.91 6.87 1.38
C CYS A 62 2.64 8.15 2.16
N LEU A 63 2.04 8.01 3.35
CA LEU A 63 1.82 9.11 4.28
C LEU A 63 2.87 9.01 5.39
N LEU A 64 3.75 10.01 5.48
CA LEU A 64 4.77 10.10 6.52
C LEU A 64 4.42 11.23 7.49
N THR A 65 4.40 10.93 8.78
CA THR A 65 4.22 11.93 9.84
C THR A 65 5.56 12.22 10.49
N ILE A 66 6.16 13.38 10.18
CA ILE A 66 7.49 13.78 10.66
C ILE A 66 7.33 15.06 11.48
N GLN A 67 7.67 15.03 12.76
CA GLN A 67 7.55 16.18 13.67
C GLN A 67 6.13 16.82 13.68
N GLY A 68 5.09 16.01 13.47
CA GLY A 68 3.71 16.47 13.38
C GLY A 68 3.26 16.94 12.00
N ASN A 69 4.15 17.02 11.01
CA ASN A 69 3.80 17.35 9.62
C ASN A 69 3.52 16.09 8.80
N GLU A 70 2.42 16.11 8.03
CA GLU A 70 2.08 15.07 7.08
C GLU A 70 2.73 15.32 5.71
N HIS A 71 3.50 14.35 5.24
CA HIS A 71 4.08 14.33 3.90
C HIS A 71 3.43 13.21 3.09
N ARG A 72 2.83 13.57 1.95
CA ARG A 72 2.23 12.62 1.01
C ARG A 72 3.18 12.41 -0.16
N VAL A 73 3.55 11.16 -0.36
CA VAL A 73 4.52 10.75 -1.38
C VAL A 73 3.84 9.75 -2.32
N PRO A 74 3.82 9.98 -3.63
CA PRO A 74 3.26 8.99 -4.55
C PRO A 74 4.04 7.67 -4.47
N ALA A 75 3.37 6.55 -4.63
CA ALA A 75 3.97 5.22 -4.54
C ALA A 75 3.60 4.32 -5.71
N LEU A 76 4.56 3.49 -6.13
CA LEU A 76 4.41 2.53 -7.21
C LEU A 76 4.25 1.13 -6.63
N ARG A 77 3.15 0.45 -6.99
CA ARG A 77 2.96 -0.98 -6.71
C ARG A 77 3.63 -1.79 -7.83
N PHE A 78 4.72 -2.47 -7.52
CA PHE A 78 5.38 -3.37 -8.47
C PHE A 78 4.59 -4.66 -8.68
N ASN A 79 4.04 -5.22 -7.61
CA ASN A 79 3.23 -6.44 -7.64
C ASN A 79 2.38 -6.55 -6.36
N SER A 80 1.73 -7.70 -6.14
CA SER A 80 0.92 -7.95 -4.95
C SER A 80 1.71 -7.93 -3.64
N SER A 81 3.04 -7.99 -3.69
CA SER A 81 3.92 -8.16 -2.53
C SER A 81 4.98 -7.05 -2.37
N SER A 82 4.95 -6.02 -3.22
CA SER A 82 5.95 -4.93 -3.19
C SER A 82 5.35 -3.60 -3.65
N VAL A 83 5.63 -2.56 -2.86
CA VAL A 83 5.27 -1.17 -3.15
C VAL A 83 6.43 -0.26 -2.76
N GLN A 84 6.64 0.81 -3.52
CA GLN A 84 7.75 1.74 -3.28
C GLN A 84 7.27 3.18 -3.29
N CYS A 85 7.49 3.87 -2.17
CA CYS A 85 7.34 5.32 -2.08
C CYS A 85 8.39 5.96 -2.99
N GLN A 86 7.94 6.81 -3.90
CA GLN A 86 8.79 7.48 -4.87
C GLN A 86 9.57 8.63 -4.23
N ASN A 87 10.48 9.18 -5.00
CA ASN A 87 11.23 10.36 -4.63
C ASN A 87 10.30 11.59 -4.67
N THR A 88 10.27 12.38 -3.59
CA THR A 88 9.78 13.75 -3.64
C THR A 88 10.97 14.68 -3.81
N SER A 89 10.91 15.54 -4.84
CA SER A 89 11.89 16.61 -5.06
C SER A 89 11.76 17.72 -4.03
#